data_AF-A0A1G2TM35-F1
#
_entry.id   AF-A0A1G2TM35-F1
#
_cell.length_a   1.000
_cell.length_b   1.000
_cell.length_c   1.000
_cell.angle_alpha   90.00
_cell.angle_beta   90.00
_cell.angle_gamma   90.00
#
_symmetry.space_group_name_H-M   'P 1'
#
loop_
_entity.id
_entity.type
_entity.pdbx_description
1 polymer ?
#
loop_
_entity_poly.entity_id
_entity_poly.type
_entity_poly.pdbx_seq_one_letter_code
_entity_poly.pdbx_strand_id
1 'polypeptide(L)' 'MKKQINKLKNLPDILTLKQTRNILSVHPNTLRNWDNRGILRAIRYGNRGDRRWKKEVILALLKNDKK' A
#
# COMPACT_ATOMS: atom_id res chain seq x y z
N MET A 1 -15.50 -1.56 -2.95
CA MET A 1 -14.53 -1.27 -1.86
C MET A 1 -14.54 -2.26 -0.68
N LYS A 2 -15.68 -2.79 -0.19
CA LYS A 2 -15.70 -3.80 0.91
C LYS A 2 -14.80 -5.04 0.67
N LYS A 3 -14.67 -5.46 -0.60
CA LYS A 3 -13.80 -6.58 -1.03
C LYS A 3 -12.30 -6.34 -0.76
N GLN A 4 -11.82 -5.09 -0.81
CA GLN A 4 -10.40 -4.76 -0.59
C GLN A 4 -10.04 -4.81 0.91
N ILE A 5 -10.94 -4.34 1.77
CA ILE A 5 -10.78 -4.41 3.23
C ILE A 5 -10.72 -5.87 3.70
N ASN A 6 -11.56 -6.75 3.13
CA ASN A 6 -11.51 -8.18 3.44
C ASN A 6 -10.20 -8.85 3.00
N LYS A 7 -9.64 -8.45 1.85
CA LYS A 7 -8.30 -8.94 1.43
C LYS A 7 -7.20 -8.50 2.39
N LEU A 8 -7.35 -7.35 3.04
CA LEU A 8 -6.37 -6.85 4.01
C LEU A 8 -6.32 -7.70 5.29
N LYS A 9 -7.46 -8.26 5.73
CA LYS A 9 -7.57 -8.96 7.02
C LYS A 9 -6.56 -10.10 7.17
N ASN A 10 -6.37 -10.89 6.12
CA ASN A 10 -5.51 -12.09 6.13
C ASN A 10 -4.06 -11.82 5.69
N LEU A 11 -3.69 -10.55 5.49
CA LEU A 11 -2.35 -10.17 5.05
C LEU A 11 -1.50 -9.65 6.21
N PRO A 12 -0.17 -9.81 6.12
CA PRO A 12 0.77 -9.33 7.13
C PRO A 12 0.72 -7.80 7.28
N ASP A 13 1.24 -7.31 8.41
CA ASP A 13 1.22 -5.88 8.75
C ASP A 13 2.09 -5.03 7.82
N ILE A 14 3.09 -5.65 7.18
CA ILE A 14 3.94 -5.04 6.18
C ILE A 14 3.66 -5.67 4.83
N LEU A 15 3.24 -4.84 3.89
CA LEU A 15 2.84 -5.24 2.55
C LEU A 15 3.93 -4.91 1.53
N THR A 16 4.15 -5.86 0.63
CA THR A 16 5.02 -5.71 -0.54
C THR A 16 4.36 -4.87 -1.62
N LEU A 17 5.15 -4.43 -2.62
CA LEU A 17 4.64 -3.76 -3.82
C LEU A 17 3.53 -4.56 -4.51
N LYS A 18 3.72 -5.88 -4.67
CA LYS A 18 2.75 -6.76 -5.34
C LYS A 18 1.44 -6.87 -4.55
N GLN A 19 1.52 -7.02 -3.23
CA GLN A 19 0.33 -7.08 -2.38
C GLN A 19 -0.42 -5.74 -2.40
N THR A 20 0.29 -4.64 -2.21
CA THR A 20 -0.26 -3.28 -2.21
C THR A 20 -0.96 -2.97 -3.54
N ARG A 21 -0.31 -3.33 -4.65
CA ARG A 21 -0.87 -3.25 -6.01
C ARG A 21 -2.18 -4.01 -6.14
N ASN A 22 -2.22 -5.25 -5.65
CA ASN A 22 -3.39 -6.12 -5.75
C ASN A 22 -4.56 -5.67 -4.86
N ILE A 23 -4.28 -4.94 -3.77
CA ILE A 23 -5.29 -4.36 -2.88
C ILE A 23 -5.88 -3.10 -3.52
N LEU A 24 -5.02 -2.16 -3.92
CA LEU A 24 -5.44 -0.87 -4.43
C LEU A 24 -5.88 -0.94 -5.90
N SER A 25 -5.62 -2.05 -6.59
CA SER A 25 -5.92 -2.25 -8.02
C SER A 25 -5.32 -1.15 -8.91
N VAL A 26 -4.10 -0.70 -8.56
CA VAL A 26 -3.35 0.31 -9.32
C VAL A 26 -2.11 -0.31 -9.98
N HIS A 27 -1.46 0.40 -10.90
CA HIS A 27 -0.20 -0.05 -11.48
C HIS A 27 0.98 0.14 -10.49
N PRO A 28 2.04 -0.71 -10.50
CA PRO A 28 3.21 -0.53 -9.64
C PRO A 28 3.87 0.84 -9.76
N ASN A 29 3.87 1.44 -10.96
CA ASN A 29 4.43 2.77 -11.17
C ASN A 29 3.63 3.84 -10.43
N THR A 30 2.31 3.69 -10.32
CA THR A 30 1.47 4.59 -9.53
C THR A 30 1.88 4.58 -8.06
N LEU A 31 2.16 3.41 -7.49
CA LEU A 31 2.64 3.30 -6.10
C LEU A 31 4.02 3.95 -5.92
N ARG A 32 4.93 3.80 -6.89
CA ARG A 32 6.23 4.47 -6.88
C ARG A 32 6.08 5.99 -6.96
N ASN A 33 5.16 6.48 -7.80
CA ASN A 33 4.87 7.90 -7.93
C ASN A 33 4.25 8.46 -6.65
N TRP A 34 3.38 7.72 -5.98
CA TRP A 34 2.80 8.12 -4.70
C TRP A 34 3.82 8.16 -3.57
N ASP A 35 4.78 7.23 -3.55
CA ASP A 35 5.93 7.27 -2.64
C ASP A 35 6.77 8.53 -2.89
N ASN A 36 7.13 8.80 -4.16
CA ASN A 36 7.90 9.99 -4.54
C ASN A 36 7.15 11.30 -4.23
N ARG A 37 5.82 11.31 -4.34
CA ARG A 37 4.96 12.46 -4.01
C ARG A 37 4.64 12.59 -2.51
N GLY A 38 5.03 11.61 -1.69
CA GLY A 38 4.71 11.59 -0.25
C GLY A 38 3.26 11.24 0.10
N ILE A 39 2.43 10.86 -0.88
CA ILE A 39 1.03 10.45 -0.69
C ILE A 39 0.96 9.10 0.02
N LEU A 40 1.83 8.17 -0.36
CA LEU A 40 1.90 6.83 0.22
C LEU A 40 3.35 6.48 0.55
N ARG A 41 3.78 6.90 1.73
CA ARG A 41 5.17 6.77 2.19
C ARG A 41 5.56 5.31 2.42
N ALA A 42 6.54 4.83 1.66
CA ALA A 42 7.08 3.48 1.81
C ALA A 42 8.18 3.43 2.88
N ILE A 43 8.23 2.32 3.61
CA ILE A 43 9.39 1.91 4.41
C ILE A 43 10.39 1.27 3.44
N ARG A 44 11.66 1.66 3.57
CA ARG A 44 12.77 1.03 2.85
C ARG A 44 13.28 -0.14 3.67
N TYR A 45 13.25 -1.34 3.11
CA TYR A 45 13.60 -2.58 3.78
C TYR A 45 14.88 -3.18 3.18
N GLY A 46 15.84 -3.52 4.03
CA GLY A 46 17.11 -4.14 3.65
C GLY A 46 18.06 -3.22 2.89
N ASN A 47 19.25 -3.76 2.58
CA ASN A 47 20.34 -3.01 1.93
C ASN A 47 20.00 -2.54 0.50
N ARG A 48 19.09 -3.23 -0.19
CA ARG A 48 18.59 -2.84 -1.52
C ARG A 48 17.55 -1.71 -1.48
N GLY A 49 17.00 -1.38 -0.31
CA GLY A 49 16.00 -0.32 -0.16
C GLY A 49 14.63 -0.68 -0.75
N ASP A 50 14.19 -1.93 -0.61
CA ASP A 50 12.91 -2.39 -1.12
C ASP A 50 11.74 -1.63 -0.48
N ARG A 51 10.79 -1.19 -1.30
CA ARG A 51 9.61 -0.45 -0.83
C ARG A 51 8.59 -1.41 -0.23
N ARG A 52 8.26 -1.19 1.04
CA ARG A 52 7.17 -1.86 1.74
C ARG A 52 6.25 -0.85 2.39
N TRP A 53 4.98 -1.20 2.56
CA TRP A 53 3.97 -0.32 3.11
C TRP A 53 3.31 -0.93 4.33
N LYS A 54 3.04 -0.13 5.36
CA LYS A 54 2.24 -0.59 6.49
C LYS A 54 0.79 -0.77 6.06
N LYS A 55 0.20 -1.87 6.50
CA LYS A 55 -1.22 -2.20 6.33
C LYS A 55 -2.14 -1.07 6.79
N GLU A 56 -1.81 -0.45 7.92
CA GLU A 56 -2.57 0.66 8.51
C GLU A 56 -2.64 1.88 7.59
N VAL A 57 -1.53 2.22 6.93
CA VAL A 57 -1.45 3.37 6.01
C VAL A 57 -2.32 3.13 4.78
N ILE A 58 -2.29 1.91 4.23
CA ILE A 58 -3.15 1.53 3.09
C ILE A 58 -4.62 1.52 3.51
N LEU A 59 -4.93 1.06 4.73
CA LEU A 59 -6.28 1.09 5.27
C LEU A 59 -6.79 2.52 5.46
N ALA A 60 -5.95 3.42 5.98
CA ALA A 60 -6.27 4.83 6.15
C ALA A 60 -6.53 5.50 4.78
N LEU A 61 -5.69 5.22 3.78
CA LEU A 61 -5.88 5.71 2.41
C LEU A 61 -7.23 5.27 1.83
N LEU A 62 -7.59 3.99 1.98
CA LEU A 62 -8.89 3.46 1.54
C LEU A 62 -10.10 4.03 2.30
N LYS A 63 -9.91 4.51 3.53
CA LYS A 63 -10.98 5.15 4.32
C LYS A 63 -11.13 6.63 3.98
N ASN A 64 -10.03 7.34 3.73
CA ASN A 64 -10.02 8.76 3.41
C ASN A 64 -10.64 9.08 2.05
N ASP A 65 -10.63 8.14 1.11
CA ASP A 65 -11.27 8.26 -0.21
C ASP A 65 -12.82 8.32 -0.14
N LYS A 66 -13.42 8.08 1.04
CA LYS A 66 -14.88 8.14 1.25
C LYS A 66 -15.44 9.55 1.48
N LYS A 67 -14.74 10.61 1.07
CA LYS A 67 -15.18 11.99 1.30
C LYS A 67 -15.98 12.52 0.12
#